data_AF-A0A1Z9FGP5-F1
#
_entry.id   AF-A0A1Z9FGP5-F1
#
_cell.length_a   1.000
_cell.length_b   1.000
_cell.length_c   1.000
_cell.angle_alpha   90.00
_cell.angle_beta   90.00
_cell.angle_gamma   90.00
#
_symmetry.space_group_name_H-M   'P 1'
#
loop_
_entity.id
_entity.type
_entity.pdbx_description
1 polymer ?
#
loop_
_entity_poly.entity_id
_entity_poly.type
_entity_poly.pdbx_seq_one_letter_code
_entity_poly.pdbx_strand_id
1 'polypeptide(L)'
;AFINISYIKVRCKLTPYFDVAYVNESTTSAAYNIEATTDGTASDLAASAPDGYVTYGGGLILNLASKMSGYVSVSETTNRNDYSETTVSGSLRLKF
;
A
#
# COMPACT_ATOMS: atom_id res chain seq x y z
N ALA A 1 -15.37 37.23 39.16
CA ALA A 1 -15.36 37.18 37.68
C ALA A 1 -15.18 35.73 37.26
N PHE A 2 -16.11 35.17 36.49
CA PHE A 2 -15.98 33.79 35.99
C PHE A 2 -15.15 33.81 34.71
N ILE A 3 -14.00 33.13 34.74
CA ILE A 3 -13.18 32.89 33.55
C ILE A 3 -13.86 31.76 32.78
N ASN A 4 -14.42 32.10 31.63
CA ASN A 4 -15.02 31.12 30.73
C ASN A 4 -13.92 30.48 29.88
N ILE A 5 -13.41 29.33 30.32
CA ILE A 5 -12.49 28.52 29.53
C ILE A 5 -13.32 27.82 28.45
N SER A 6 -13.38 28.44 27.27
CA SER A 6 -14.00 27.84 26.08
C SER A 6 -13.11 26.70 25.57
N TYR A 7 -13.49 25.46 25.87
CA TYR A 7 -12.91 24.28 25.23
C TYR A 7 -13.33 24.27 23.75
N ILE A 8 -12.36 24.37 22.84
CA ILE A 8 -12.61 24.12 21.41
C ILE A 8 -12.93 22.63 21.25
N LYS A 9 -14.22 22.29 21.17
CA LYS A 9 -14.66 20.97 20.72
C LYS A 9 -14.46 20.89 19.21
N VAL A 10 -13.24 20.61 18.78
CA VAL A 10 -12.99 20.25 17.37
C VAL A 10 -13.70 18.92 17.14
N ARG A 11 -14.65 18.87 16.20
CA ARG A 11 -15.22 17.60 15.71
C ARG A 11 -14.13 16.88 14.91
N CYS A 12 -13.26 16.20 15.65
CA CYS A 12 -12.22 15.33 15.12
C CYS A 12 -12.79 13.93 15.02
N LYS A 13 -12.80 13.35 13.82
CA LYS A 13 -13.09 11.93 13.62
C LYS A 13 -11.82 11.24 13.15
N LEU A 14 -11.34 10.31 13.96
CA LEU A 14 -10.30 9.36 13.61
C LEU A 14 -10.97 8.04 13.25
N THR A 15 -10.74 7.53 12.04
CA THR A 15 -11.31 6.25 11.59
C THR A 15 -10.16 5.28 11.30
N PRO A 16 -9.92 4.29 12.17
CA PRO A 16 -9.00 3.21 11.83
C PRO A 16 -9.63 2.29 10.79
N TYR A 17 -8.80 1.70 9.95
CA TYR A 17 -9.20 0.65 9.03
C TYR A 17 -8.10 -0.38 8.87
N PHE A 18 -8.51 -1.57 8.44
CA PHE A 18 -7.65 -2.67 8.04
C PHE A 18 -8.18 -3.19 6.70
N ASP A 19 -7.28 -3.57 5.82
CA ASP A 19 -7.57 -4.01 4.46
C ASP A 19 -6.74 -5.26 4.15
N VAL A 20 -7.37 -6.24 3.50
CA VAL A 20 -6.74 -7.47 3.04
C VAL A 20 -7.30 -7.81 1.68
N ALA A 21 -6.40 -7.98 0.72
CA ALA A 21 -6.70 -8.35 -0.64
C ALA A 21 -5.84 -9.53 -1.09
N TYR A 22 -6.45 -10.43 -1.84
CA TYR A 22 -5.73 -11.41 -2.66
C TYR A 22 -5.92 -11.04 -4.12
N VAL A 23 -4.82 -10.93 -4.85
CA VAL A 23 -4.80 -10.61 -6.28
C VAL A 23 -4.23 -11.80 -7.02
N ASN A 24 -4.98 -12.33 -7.97
CA ASN A 24 -4.49 -13.36 -8.89
C ASN A 24 -4.05 -12.68 -10.18
N GLU A 25 -2.80 -12.92 -10.60
CA GLU A 25 -2.27 -12.45 -11.87
C GLU A 25 -1.94 -13.66 -12.74
N SER A 26 -2.49 -13.72 -13.96
CA SER A 26 -2.04 -14.65 -14.98
C SER A 26 -1.10 -13.89 -15.92
N THR A 27 0.20 -14.01 -15.67
CA THR A 27 1.22 -13.44 -16.55
C THR A 27 1.68 -14.50 -17.53
N THR A 28 1.72 -14.17 -18.82
CA THR A 28 2.34 -15.04 -19.82
C THR A 28 3.85 -15.02 -19.60
N SER A 29 4.46 -16.17 -19.29
CA SER A 29 5.91 -16.26 -19.11
C SER A 29 6.65 -15.68 -20.32
N ALA A 30 7.73 -14.95 -20.09
CA ALA A 30 8.54 -14.41 -21.18
C ALA A 30 9.12 -15.56 -22.03
N ALA A 31 8.77 -15.59 -23.32
CA ALA A 31 9.37 -16.50 -24.28
C ALA A 31 10.71 -15.91 -24.76
N TYR A 32 11.82 -16.34 -24.16
CA TYR A 32 13.15 -15.98 -24.64
C TYR A 32 13.52 -16.86 -25.83
N ASN A 33 13.95 -16.24 -26.94
CA ASN A 33 14.59 -17.00 -28.01
C ASN A 33 15.86 -17.64 -27.44
N ILE A 34 15.87 -18.97 -27.38
CA ILE A 34 17.04 -19.74 -26.98
C ILE A 34 18.09 -19.55 -28.08
N GLU A 35 18.95 -18.55 -27.93
CA GLU A 35 20.13 -18.41 -28.78
C GLU A 35 21.12 -19.48 -28.33
N ALA A 36 21.31 -20.46 -29.21
CA ALA A 36 22.09 -21.65 -28.99
C ALA A 36 23.59 -21.33 -28.83
N THR A 37 24.08 -21.21 -27.60
CA THR A 37 25.40 -21.74 -27.19
C THR A 37 25.60 -21.63 -25.69
N THR A 38 25.90 -22.78 -25.08
CA THR A 38 26.53 -23.01 -23.77
C THR A 38 27.27 -21.81 -23.15
N ASP A 39 26.56 -20.94 -22.42
CA ASP A 39 27.10 -20.21 -21.27
C ASP A 39 26.00 -19.88 -20.24
N GLY A 40 25.87 -20.77 -19.26
CA GLY A 40 25.77 -20.37 -17.84
C GLY A 40 24.59 -19.59 -17.27
N THR A 41 23.54 -19.20 -18.01
CA THR A 41 22.56 -18.19 -17.48
C THR A 41 21.08 -18.60 -17.47
N ALA A 42 20.76 -19.89 -17.61
CA ALA A 42 19.36 -20.36 -17.57
C ALA A 42 18.65 -20.10 -16.22
N SER A 43 19.40 -19.93 -15.13
CA SER A 43 18.86 -19.58 -13.80
C SER A 43 18.69 -18.08 -13.58
N ASP A 44 19.38 -17.24 -14.36
CA ASP A 44 19.35 -15.77 -14.22
C ASP A 44 18.18 -15.15 -15.00
N LEU A 45 17.55 -15.95 -15.87
CA LEU A 45 16.37 -15.61 -16.68
C LEU A 45 15.13 -16.38 -16.21
N ALA A 46 15.05 -16.76 -14.94
CA ALA A 46 13.82 -17.24 -14.35
C ALA A 46 12.82 -16.07 -14.29
N ALA A 47 12.09 -15.85 -15.37
CA ALA A 47 10.96 -14.93 -15.41
C ALA A 47 10.01 -15.33 -14.30
N SER A 48 9.88 -14.48 -13.29
CA SER A 48 8.87 -14.72 -12.28
C SER A 48 7.51 -14.57 -12.91
N ALA A 49 6.80 -15.69 -12.89
CA ALA A 49 5.37 -15.73 -13.07
C ALA A 49 4.77 -15.56 -11.67
N PRO A 50 4.40 -14.34 -11.25
CA PRO A 50 3.64 -14.16 -10.03
C PRO A 50 2.26 -14.82 -10.21
N ASP A 51 2.06 -16.00 -9.61
CA ASP A 51 0.79 -16.76 -9.63
C ASP A 51 -0.32 -16.13 -8.76
N GLY A 52 0.01 -15.04 -8.06
CA GLY A 52 -0.87 -14.25 -7.22
C GLY A 52 -0.16 -13.76 -5.97
N TYR A 53 -0.68 -12.70 -5.38
CA TYR A 53 -0.10 -12.08 -4.19
C TYR A 53 -1.16 -11.65 -3.20
N VAL A 54 -0.74 -11.53 -1.95
CA VAL A 54 -1.57 -11.03 -0.86
C VAL A 54 -1.06 -9.64 -0.49
N THR A 55 -1.97 -8.67 -0.42
CA THR A 55 -1.68 -7.37 0.18
C THR A 55 -2.51 -7.24 1.45
N TYR A 56 -1.86 -6.96 2.58
CA TYR A 56 -2.53 -6.63 3.82
C TYR A 56 -1.99 -5.33 4.40
N GLY A 57 -2.84 -4.57 5.05
CA GLY A 57 -2.45 -3.27 5.56
C GLY A 57 -3.55 -2.59 6.33
N GLY A 58 -3.28 -1.37 6.74
CA GLY A 58 -4.24 -0.57 7.47
C GLY A 58 -3.78 0.85 7.62
N GLY A 59 -4.64 1.66 8.19
CA GLY A 59 -4.36 3.07 8.32
C GLY A 59 -5.33 3.80 9.20
N LEU A 60 -5.09 5.10 9.28
CA LEU A 60 -5.86 6.05 10.04
C LEU A 60 -6.35 7.15 9.10
N ILE A 61 -7.65 7.33 9.02
CA ILE A 61 -8.26 8.46 8.33
C ILE A 61 -8.53 9.55 9.36
N LEU A 62 -7.94 10.72 9.13
CA LEU A 62 -8.02 11.91 9.97
C LEU A 62 -9.02 12.89 9.36
N ASN A 63 -10.11 13.19 10.06
CA ASN A 63 -11.02 14.27 9.70
C ASN A 63 -11.04 15.29 10.84
N LEU A 64 -10.24 16.35 10.71
CA LEU A 64 -10.13 17.44 11.67
C LEU A 64 -10.97 18.63 11.20
N ALA A 65 -12.24 18.63 11.63
CA ALA A 65 -13.23 19.64 11.27
C ALA A 65 -13.42 19.82 9.75
N SER A 66 -14.25 20.79 9.35
CA SER A 66 -14.54 21.07 7.94
C SER A 66 -13.36 21.64 7.14
N LYS A 67 -12.17 21.77 7.76
CA LYS A 67 -11.00 22.47 7.21
C LYS A 67 -9.81 21.56 6.91
N MET A 68 -9.71 20.39 7.56
CA MET A 68 -8.58 19.50 7.37
C MET A 68 -9.03 18.04 7.33
N SER A 69 -8.62 17.32 6.31
CA SER A 69 -8.85 15.89 6.18
C SER A 69 -7.62 15.21 5.59
N GLY A 70 -7.34 13.98 5.97
CA GLY A 70 -6.19 13.26 5.48
C GLY A 70 -6.21 11.80 5.88
N TYR A 71 -5.17 11.08 5.53
CA TYR A 71 -4.95 9.72 6.00
C TYR A 71 -3.46 9.40 6.08
N VAL A 72 -3.14 8.37 6.84
CA VAL A 72 -1.86 7.66 6.82
C VAL A 72 -2.14 6.17 6.77
N SER A 73 -1.35 5.43 6.02
CA SER A 73 -1.57 4.01 5.74
C SER A 73 -0.26 3.29 5.53
N VAL A 74 -0.22 2.03 5.96
CA VAL A 74 0.88 1.10 5.74
C VAL A 74 0.29 -0.17 5.16
N SER A 75 0.87 -0.68 4.08
CA SER A 75 0.48 -1.93 3.44
C SER A 75 1.70 -2.75 3.09
N GLU A 76 1.58 -4.06 3.19
CA GLU A 76 2.60 -5.02 2.82
C GLU A 76 2.04 -5.95 1.76
N THR A 77 2.81 -6.14 0.69
CA THR A 77 2.51 -7.09 -0.38
C THR A 77 3.50 -8.24 -0.28
N THR A 78 2.98 -9.45 -0.15
CA THR A 78 3.75 -10.69 0.04
C THR A 78 3.27 -11.79 -0.91
N ASN A 79 3.94 -12.94 -0.87
CA ASN A 79 3.71 -14.12 -1.70
C ASN A 79 3.96 -13.90 -3.21
N ARG A 80 4.57 -12.78 -3.59
CA ARG A 80 5.21 -12.66 -4.91
C ARG A 80 6.53 -13.43 -4.88
N ASN A 81 6.86 -14.10 -5.97
CA ASN A 81 8.08 -14.89 -6.09
C ASN A 81 9.35 -14.02 -6.20
N ASP A 82 9.20 -12.74 -6.55
CA ASP A 82 10.31 -11.81 -6.81
C ASP A 82 10.70 -10.92 -5.64
N TYR A 83 9.70 -10.40 -4.92
CA TYR A 83 9.90 -9.34 -3.96
C TYR A 83 8.76 -9.28 -2.95
N SER A 84 9.08 -8.84 -1.74
CA SER A 84 8.10 -8.34 -0.78
C SER A 84 8.22 -6.82 -0.74
N GLU A 85 7.09 -6.12 -0.68
CA GLU A 85 7.06 -4.65 -0.70
C GLU A 85 6.23 -4.11 0.46
N THR A 86 6.83 -3.26 1.28
CA THR A 86 6.13 -2.42 2.26
C THR A 86 5.94 -1.02 1.69
N THR A 87 4.69 -0.60 1.54
CA THR A 87 4.31 0.75 1.12
C THR A 87 3.80 1.53 2.32
N VAL A 88 4.31 2.76 2.48
CA VAL A 88 3.78 3.75 3.42
C VAL A 88 3.23 4.91 2.60
N SER A 89 1.97 5.25 2.82
CA SER A 89 1.27 6.30 2.08
C SER A 89 0.51 7.22 3.01
N GLY A 90 0.50 8.51 2.70
CA GLY A 90 -0.26 9.50 3.45
C GLY A 90 -0.68 10.68 2.61
N SER A 91 -1.74 11.35 3.05
CA SER A 91 -2.31 12.52 2.39
C SER A 91 -2.80 13.51 3.42
N LEU A 92 -2.62 14.81 3.11
CA LEU A 92 -3.19 15.91 3.88
C LEU A 92 -3.85 16.89 2.93
N ARG A 93 -5.15 17.14 3.17
CA ARG A 93 -5.95 18.12 2.44
C ARG A 93 -6.39 19.22 3.38
N LEU A 94 -6.10 20.45 2.96
CA LEU A 94 -6.56 21.68 3.59
C LEU A 94 -7.69 22.28 2.76
N LYS A 95 -8.77 22.70 3.42
CA LYS A 95 -9.89 23.41 2.82
C LYS A 95 -9.94 24.81 3.43
N PHE A 96 -9.63 25.79 2.61
CA PHE A 96 -9.65 27.22 2.94
C PHE A 96 -11.03 27.81 2.65
#